data_AF-A0A8U0IK76-F1
#
_entry.id   AF-A0A8U0IK76-F1
#
_cell.length_a   1.000
_cell.length_b   1.000
_cell.length_c   1.000
_cell.angle_alpha   90.00
_cell.angle_beta   90.00
_cell.angle_gamma   90.00
#
_symmetry.space_group_name_H-M   'P 1'
#
loop_
_entity.id
_entity.type
_entity.pdbx_description
1 polymer ?
#
loop_
_entity_poly.entity_id
_entity_poly.type
_entity_poly.pdbx_seq_one_letter_code
_entity_poly.pdbx_strand_id
1 'polypeptide(L)'
;MDDRVELPDDRDRQRTTVTDGFFEREIHLSRAATADFLRDLADQIENDTSLTLSSQEWEIPFEYREPVEIEVEFAGGRESELEVELEFTEPRGGEELSVE
;
A
#
# COMPACT_ATOMS: atom_id res chain seq x y z
N MET A 1 26.92 36.03 -17.49
CA MET A 1 26.79 34.57 -17.44
C MET A 1 26.36 34.28 -16.02
N ASP A 2 25.05 34.27 -15.79
CA ASP A 2 24.46 33.95 -14.49
C ASP A 2 24.04 32.50 -14.59
N ASP A 3 24.94 31.60 -14.19
CA ASP A 3 24.65 30.16 -14.11
C ASP A 3 23.93 29.94 -12.78
N ARG A 4 22.63 30.22 -12.77
CA ARG A 4 21.75 29.87 -11.66
C ARG A 4 21.54 28.36 -11.75
N VAL A 5 22.28 27.63 -10.92
CA VAL A 5 22.02 26.21 -10.65
C VAL A 5 20.59 26.09 -10.10
N GLU A 6 19.69 25.59 -10.92
CA GLU A 6 18.37 25.14 -10.48
C GLU A 6 18.60 23.90 -9.59
N LEU A 7 18.30 24.04 -8.30
CA LEU A 7 18.23 22.91 -7.39
C LEU A 7 16.99 22.10 -7.79
N PRO A 8 17.09 20.79 -8.01
CA PRO A 8 15.94 19.96 -8.37
C PRO A 8 14.86 20.10 -7.29
N ASP A 9 13.62 20.32 -7.74
CA ASP A 9 12.45 20.37 -6.88
C ASP A 9 12.31 19.01 -6.17
N ASP A 10 12.08 18.99 -4.86
CA ASP A 10 11.90 17.73 -4.10
C ASP A 10 10.73 16.86 -4.63
N ARG A 11 9.91 17.39 -5.55
CA ARG A 11 8.88 16.66 -6.31
C ARG A 11 9.42 15.79 -7.45
N ASP A 12 10.70 15.91 -7.82
CA ASP A 12 11.38 15.09 -8.83
C ASP A 12 12.02 13.81 -8.25
N ARG A 13 11.76 13.46 -6.97
CA ARG A 13 12.06 12.11 -6.50
C ARG A 13 11.05 11.14 -7.11
N GLN A 14 11.39 10.60 -8.27
CA GLN A 14 10.62 9.59 -8.97
C GLN A 14 10.50 8.36 -8.04
N ARG A 15 9.32 8.19 -7.42
CA ARG A 15 9.04 7.04 -6.57
C ARG A 15 9.15 5.78 -7.40
N THR A 16 9.69 4.73 -6.81
CA THR A 16 9.74 3.42 -7.47
C THR A 16 8.35 2.80 -7.44
N THR A 17 7.71 2.68 -8.60
CA THR A 17 6.46 1.93 -8.73
C THR A 17 6.78 0.44 -8.73
N VAL A 18 6.20 -0.30 -7.78
CA VAL A 18 6.34 -1.75 -7.67
C VAL A 18 5.07 -2.39 -8.23
N THR A 19 5.23 -3.21 -9.26
CA THR A 19 4.10 -3.88 -9.94
C THR A 19 4.28 -5.39 -10.12
N ASP A 20 5.45 -5.93 -9.77
CA ASP A 20 5.78 -7.35 -9.95
C ASP A 20 6.88 -7.79 -8.96
N GLY A 21 6.97 -9.10 -8.73
CA GLY A 21 7.97 -9.71 -7.87
C GLY A 21 7.62 -9.65 -6.38
N PHE A 22 8.60 -9.97 -5.54
CA PHE A 22 8.45 -9.90 -4.08
C PHE A 22 8.94 -8.54 -3.57
N PHE A 23 8.09 -7.85 -2.83
CA PHE A 23 8.41 -6.62 -2.14
C PHE A 23 7.90 -6.68 -0.70
N GLU A 24 8.77 -6.42 0.26
CA GLU A 24 8.44 -6.37 1.68
C GLU A 24 9.17 -5.21 2.35
N ARG A 25 8.48 -4.47 3.22
CA ARG A 25 9.08 -3.40 4.00
C ARG A 25 8.37 -3.23 5.34
N GLU A 26 9.10 -3.46 6.43
CA GLU A 26 8.66 -3.09 7.78
C GLU A 26 8.90 -1.60 8.04
N ILE A 27 7.88 -0.88 8.50
CA ILE A 27 7.98 0.53 8.87
C ILE A 27 7.43 0.77 10.28
N HIS A 28 8.18 1.49 11.10
CA HIS A 28 7.75 1.90 12.44
C HIS A 28 7.21 3.33 12.39
N LEU A 29 5.91 3.48 12.59
CA LEU A 29 5.22 4.77 12.57
C LEU A 29 4.88 5.26 13.99
N SER A 30 4.80 6.58 14.15
CA SER A 30 4.20 7.16 15.35
C SER A 30 2.69 6.91 15.37
N ARG A 31 2.06 6.93 16.55
CA ARG A 31 0.59 6.75 16.67
C ARG A 31 -0.24 7.64 15.73
N ALA A 32 0.21 8.88 15.51
CA ALA A 32 -0.49 9.85 14.67
C ALA A 32 -0.35 9.47 13.20
N ALA A 33 0.88 9.20 12.76
CA ALA A 33 1.17 8.75 11.40
C ALA A 33 0.46 7.42 11.07
N THR A 34 0.39 6.48 12.01
CA THR A 34 -0.39 5.24 11.84
C THR A 34 -1.87 5.53 11.63
N ALA A 35 -2.46 6.44 12.45
CA ALA A 35 -3.87 6.79 12.31
C ALA A 35 -4.17 7.49 10.98
N ASP A 36 -3.27 8.36 10.51
CA ASP A 36 -3.42 9.01 9.20
C ASP A 36 -3.29 8.01 8.06
N PHE A 37 -2.32 7.09 8.12
CA PHE A 37 -2.18 6.00 7.15
C PHE A 37 -3.45 5.14 7.06
N LEU A 38 -4.02 4.73 8.20
CA LEU A 38 -5.24 3.92 8.23
C LEU A 38 -6.47 4.66 7.71
N ARG A 39 -6.56 5.98 7.91
CA ARG A 39 -7.66 6.79 7.35
C ARG A 39 -7.56 6.89 5.84
N ASP A 40 -6.37 7.15 5.32
CA ASP A 40 -6.14 7.21 3.87
C ASP A 40 -6.48 5.87 3.21
N LEU A 41 -6.02 4.76 3.80
CA LEU A 41 -6.38 3.42 3.32
C LEU A 41 -7.90 3.18 3.37
N ALA A 42 -8.57 3.58 4.46
CA ALA A 42 -10.01 3.44 4.59
C ALA A 42 -10.76 4.29 3.55
N ASP A 43 -10.33 5.53 3.30
CA ASP A 43 -10.91 6.40 2.27
C ASP A 43 -10.75 5.74 0.88
N GLN A 44 -9.59 5.15 0.57
CA GLN A 44 -9.39 4.45 -0.71
C GLN A 44 -10.32 3.23 -0.86
N ILE A 45 -10.47 2.41 0.19
CA ILE A 45 -11.37 1.24 0.19
C ILE A 45 -12.84 1.65 0.01
N GLU A 46 -13.28 2.76 0.61
CA GLU A 46 -14.65 3.24 0.46
C GLU A 46 -14.95 3.73 -0.96
N ASN A 47 -13.95 4.29 -1.65
CA ASN A 47 -14.14 4.89 -2.97
C ASN A 47 -14.23 3.86 -4.09
N ASP A 48 -13.36 2.84 -4.12
CA ASP A 48 -13.32 1.85 -5.21
C ASP A 48 -12.55 0.56 -4.83
N THR A 49 -12.53 -0.42 -5.74
CA THR A 49 -11.73 -1.65 -5.64
C THR A 49 -10.29 -1.49 -6.14
N SER A 50 -9.79 -0.25 -6.16
CA SER A 50 -8.43 0.11 -6.53
C SER A 50 -7.79 0.94 -5.42
N LEU A 51 -6.59 0.54 -4.98
CA LEU A 51 -5.82 1.24 -3.96
C LEU A 51 -4.38 1.46 -4.42
N THR A 52 -3.74 2.48 -3.86
CA THR A 52 -2.31 2.76 -4.03
C THR A 52 -1.69 2.99 -2.67
N LEU A 53 -0.91 2.02 -2.20
CA LEU A 53 -0.07 2.20 -1.02
C LEU A 53 1.18 2.94 -1.44
N SER A 54 1.51 4.03 -0.75
CA SER A 54 2.70 4.80 -1.08
C SER A 54 3.46 5.31 0.13
N SER A 55 4.76 5.46 -0.05
CA SER A 55 5.67 6.14 0.86
C SER A 55 6.41 7.26 0.10
N GLN A 56 7.46 7.82 0.69
CA GLN A 56 8.33 8.81 0.06
C GLN A 56 9.19 8.21 -1.08
N GLU A 57 9.44 6.90 -1.03
CA GLU A 57 10.40 6.22 -1.92
C GLU A 57 9.73 5.30 -2.95
N TRP A 58 8.53 4.79 -2.64
CA TRP A 58 7.86 3.77 -3.44
C TRP A 58 6.35 3.96 -3.46
N GLU A 59 5.70 3.35 -4.45
CA GLU A 59 4.25 3.23 -4.55
C GLU A 59 3.87 1.87 -5.15
N ILE A 60 2.75 1.32 -4.71
CA ILE A 60 2.21 0.02 -5.12
C ILE A 60 0.73 0.23 -5.49
N PRO A 61 0.41 0.40 -6.77
CA PRO A 61 -0.97 0.35 -7.24
C PRO A 61 -1.45 -1.11 -7.22
N PHE A 62 -2.67 -1.34 -6.72
CA PHE A 62 -3.25 -2.66 -6.58
C PHE A 62 -4.77 -2.62 -6.79
N GLU A 63 -5.27 -3.47 -7.68
CA GLU A 63 -6.71 -3.74 -7.80
C GLU A 63 -7.03 -5.01 -7.03
N TYR A 64 -8.12 -4.99 -6.25
CA TYR A 64 -8.51 -6.12 -5.41
C TYR A 64 -9.95 -6.53 -5.69
N ARG A 65 -10.32 -7.73 -5.25
CA ARG A 65 -11.70 -8.21 -5.25
C ARG A 65 -12.25 -8.27 -3.83
N GLU A 66 -13.57 -8.22 -3.74
CA GLU A 66 -14.27 -8.49 -2.49
C GLU A 66 -14.48 -9.99 -2.24
N PRO A 67 -14.57 -10.42 -0.96
CA PRO A 67 -14.34 -9.62 0.25
C PRO A 67 -12.84 -9.40 0.54
N VAL A 68 -12.53 -8.32 1.26
CA VAL A 68 -11.21 -8.12 1.89
C VAL A 68 -11.13 -9.00 3.14
N GLU A 69 -10.02 -9.71 3.32
CA GLU A 69 -9.80 -10.54 4.51
C GLU A 69 -9.16 -9.69 5.62
N ILE A 70 -9.63 -9.90 6.86
CA ILE A 70 -9.06 -9.26 8.05
C ILE A 70 -8.81 -10.35 9.08
N GLU A 71 -7.55 -10.47 9.49
CA GLU A 71 -7.12 -11.37 10.54
C GLU A 71 -6.78 -10.57 11.81
N VAL A 72 -7.18 -11.09 12.97
CA VAL A 72 -6.90 -10.49 14.28
C VAL A 72 -6.33 -11.56 15.17
N GLU A 73 -5.05 -11.41 15.53
CA GLU A 73 -4.34 -12.34 16.41
C GLU A 73 -3.94 -11.64 17.71
N PHE A 74 -4.08 -12.35 18.82
CA PHE A 74 -3.61 -11.91 20.13
C PHE A 74 -2.78 -13.02 20.77
N ALA A 75 -1.50 -12.76 21.01
CA ALA A 75 -0.63 -13.63 21.78
C ALA A 75 -0.32 -13.01 23.15
N GLY A 76 -0.65 -13.76 24.21
CA GLY A 76 -0.45 -13.35 25.60
C GLY A 76 0.72 -14.09 26.25
N GLY A 77 1.48 -13.41 27.12
CA GLY A 77 2.60 -14.02 27.81
C GLY A 77 3.40 -13.04 28.65
N ARG A 78 4.74 -13.09 28.54
CA ARG A 78 5.65 -12.14 29.19
C ARG A 78 5.56 -10.75 28.56
N GLU A 79 5.30 -10.73 27.26
CA GLU A 79 4.94 -9.57 26.46
C GLU A 79 3.64 -9.95 25.76
N SER A 80 2.71 -9.00 25.68
CA SER A 80 1.43 -9.20 24.99
C SER A 80 1.47 -8.44 23.68
N GLU A 81 1.08 -9.12 22.62
CA GLU A 81 1.06 -8.60 21.26
C GLU A 81 -0.34 -8.75 20.67
N LEU A 82 -0.74 -7.74 19.88
CA LEU A 82 -1.99 -7.70 19.13
C LEU A 82 -1.62 -7.36 17.69
N GLU A 83 -2.04 -8.21 16.79
CA GLU A 83 -1.79 -8.08 15.36
C GLU A 83 -3.13 -7.98 14.64
N VAL A 84 -3.17 -7.07 13.66
CA VAL A 84 -4.33 -6.86 12.79
C VAL A 84 -3.79 -6.78 11.37
N GLU A 85 -4.14 -7.75 10.55
CA GLU A 85 -3.66 -7.89 9.19
C GLU A 85 -4.82 -7.76 8.21
N LEU A 86 -4.57 -7.07 7.09
CA LEU A 86 -5.52 -6.94 6.00
C LEU A 86 -4.91 -7.59 4.76
N GLU A 87 -5.63 -8.52 4.14
CA GLU A 87 -5.22 -9.14 2.89
C GLU A 87 -6.16 -8.73 1.74
N PHE A 88 -5.54 -8.23 0.66
CA PHE A 88 -6.21 -7.88 -0.58
C PHE A 88 -5.79 -8.87 -1.68
N THR A 89 -6.75 -9.55 -2.31
CA THR A 89 -6.48 -10.46 -3.42
C THR A 89 -6.86 -9.83 -4.75
N GLU A 90 -6.04 -10.02 -5.78
CA GLU A 90 -6.38 -9.58 -7.14
C GLU A 90 -7.70 -10.18 -7.65
N PRO A 91 -8.42 -9.47 -8.55
CA PRO A 91 -9.52 -10.05 -9.32
C PRO A 91 -9.07 -11.33 -10.04
N ARG A 92 -9.96 -12.34 -10.10
CA ARG A 92 -9.68 -13.49 -10.97
C ARG A 92 -9.66 -12.98 -12.41
N GLY A 93 -8.53 -13.12 -13.10
CA GLY A 93 -8.42 -12.81 -14.52
C GLY A 93 -9.53 -13.53 -15.31
N GLY A 94 -10.35 -12.77 -16.01
CA GLY A 94 -11.32 -13.30 -16.96
C GLY A 94 -10.62 -13.81 -18.21
N GLU A 95 -10.03 -15.00 -18.15
CA GLU A 95 -9.85 -15.83 -19.34
C GLU A 95 -11.18 -16.52 -19.64
N GLU A 96 -12.17 -15.76 -20.14
CA GLU A 96 -13.12 -16.34 -21.09
C GLU A 96 -12.34 -16.61 -22.37
N LEU A 97 -11.66 -17.75 -22.41
CA LEU A 97 -11.18 -18.35 -23.66
C LEU A 97 -12.40 -18.61 -24.55
N SER A 98 -12.79 -17.61 -25.33
CA SER A 98 -13.70 -17.78 -26.44
C SER A 98 -12.94 -18.59 -27.49
N VAL A 99 -13.16 -19.90 -27.50
CA VAL A 99 -12.77 -20.74 -28.63
C VAL A 99 -13.80 -20.46 -29.74
N GLU A 100 -13.39 -19.67 -30.74
CA GLU A 100 -14.05 -19.63 -32.05
C GLU A 100 -13.69 -20.87 -32.88
#